data_AF-A0A7C6S651-F1
#
_entry.id   AF-A0A7C6S651-F1
#
_cell.length_a   1.000
_cell.length_b   1.000
_cell.length_c   1.000
_cell.angle_alpha   90.00
_cell.angle_beta   90.00
_cell.angle_gamma   90.00
#
_symmetry.space_group_name_H-M   'P 1'
#
loop_
_entity.id
_entity.type
_entity.pdbx_description
1 polymer ?
#
loop_
_entity_poly.entity_id
_entity_poly.type
_entity_poly.pdbx_seq_one_letter_code
_entity_poly.pdbx_strand_id
1 'polypeptide(L)'
;MNFVYIKAMLDCYKNIDKQADALDKKVMDIALKSSGFDGDFRPATHYIKAVTKLTNQKIELINIKAIVLDMIKSLPYKYRQIAKYRYIDCLKAREIAALLDLNIRTIFRLLERLPHYCNEYLNQSGLDDQWFLRNCGAQKWMAKYIKPPINNIEKKTDFKALSQNYKAPKTQAAFLGLNIK
;
A
#
# COMPACT_ATOMS: atom_id res chain seq x y z
N MET A 1 -12.75 -1.84 7.94
CA MET A 1 -11.89 -2.45 6.92
C MET A 1 -11.51 -3.89 7.29
N ASN A 2 -11.50 -4.82 6.34
CA ASN A 2 -11.07 -6.19 6.50
C ASN A 2 -9.58 -6.26 6.90
N PHE A 3 -9.25 -7.09 7.89
CA PHE A 3 -7.91 -7.20 8.43
C PHE A 3 -6.88 -7.69 7.41
N VAL A 4 -7.30 -8.39 6.36
CA VAL A 4 -6.43 -8.78 5.24
C VAL A 4 -5.87 -7.55 4.54
N TYR A 5 -6.68 -6.53 4.30
CA TYR A 5 -6.25 -5.30 3.63
C TYR A 5 -5.33 -4.46 4.52
N ILE A 6 -5.64 -4.38 5.81
CA ILE A 6 -4.78 -3.70 6.79
C ILE A 6 -3.39 -4.34 6.82
N LYS A 7 -3.33 -5.68 6.90
CA LYS A 7 -2.07 -6.42 6.84
C LYS A 7 -1.33 -6.19 5.52
N ALA A 8 -2.05 -6.18 4.41
CA ALA A 8 -1.46 -5.92 3.09
C ALA A 8 -0.82 -4.52 3.02
N MET A 9 -1.47 -3.47 3.54
CA MET A 9 -0.91 -2.12 3.61
C MET A 9 0.36 -2.07 4.47
N LEU A 10 0.32 -2.69 5.66
CA LEU A 10 1.46 -2.76 6.56
C LEU A 10 2.64 -3.54 5.95
N ASP A 11 2.39 -4.67 5.30
CA ASP A 11 3.46 -5.45 4.64
C ASP A 11 3.98 -4.79 3.36
N CYS A 12 3.12 -4.07 2.64
CA CYS A 12 3.51 -3.28 1.47
C CYS A 12 4.53 -2.22 1.87
N TYR A 13 4.32 -1.53 2.99
CA TYR A 13 5.19 -0.45 3.49
C TYR A 13 6.68 -0.79 3.43
N LYS A 14 7.06 -2.02 3.84
CA LYS A 14 8.45 -2.51 3.84
C LYS A 14 9.15 -2.42 2.49
N ASN A 15 8.39 -2.42 1.40
CA ASN A 15 8.90 -2.46 0.04
C ASN A 15 8.50 -1.23 -0.79
N ILE A 16 7.81 -0.25 -0.22
CA ILE A 16 7.33 0.92 -0.97
C ILE A 16 8.49 1.66 -1.64
N ASP A 17 9.58 1.91 -0.90
CA ASP A 17 10.72 2.66 -1.42
C ASP A 17 11.37 1.93 -2.60
N LYS A 18 11.59 0.61 -2.46
CA LYS A 18 12.10 -0.23 -3.56
C LYS A 18 11.18 -0.23 -4.78
N GLN A 19 9.86 -0.20 -4.56
CA GLN A 19 8.89 -0.12 -5.65
C GLN A 19 8.90 1.25 -6.33
N ALA A 20 9.00 2.33 -5.57
CA ALA A 20 9.11 3.69 -6.09
C ALA A 20 10.38 3.84 -6.95
N ASP A 21 11.53 3.36 -6.48
CA ASP A 21 12.78 3.37 -7.24
C ASP A 21 12.66 2.55 -8.54
N ALA A 22 11.98 1.41 -8.50
CA ALA A 22 11.74 0.59 -9.68
C ALA A 22 10.81 1.28 -10.70
N LEU A 23 9.88 2.13 -10.26
CA LEU A 23 9.06 2.95 -11.15
C LEU A 23 9.90 4.06 -11.79
N ASP A 24 10.76 4.72 -11.02
CA ASP A 24 11.65 5.77 -11.54
C ASP A 24 12.59 5.24 -12.61
N LYS A 25 13.18 4.06 -12.39
CA LYS A 25 14.01 3.38 -13.40
C LYS A 25 13.23 3.12 -14.70
N LYS A 26 11.98 2.67 -14.60
CA LYS A 26 11.13 2.46 -15.79
C LYS A 26 10.79 3.76 -16.51
N VAL A 27 10.56 4.85 -15.77
CA VAL A 27 10.35 6.17 -16.37
C VAL A 27 11.59 6.59 -17.14
N MET A 28 12.78 6.42 -16.56
CA MET A 28 14.05 6.68 -17.23
C MET A 28 14.22 5.84 -18.50
N ASP A 29 13.95 4.53 -18.42
CA ASP A 29 14.02 3.63 -19.58
C ASP A 29 13.08 4.07 -20.71
N ILE A 30 11.87 4.52 -20.39
CA ILE A 30 10.90 5.02 -21.37
C ILE A 30 11.39 6.34 -21.99
N ALA A 31 11.97 7.22 -21.18
CA ALA A 31 12.53 8.49 -21.66
C ALA A 31 13.70 8.24 -22.64
N LEU A 32 14.61 7.32 -22.31
CA LEU A 32 15.71 6.93 -23.21
C LEU A 32 15.18 6.33 -24.53
N LYS A 33 14.14 5.50 -24.48
CA LYS A 33 13.50 4.95 -25.69
C LYS A 33 12.77 5.99 -26.54
N SER A 34 12.31 7.06 -25.92
CA SER A 34 11.62 8.14 -26.64
C SER A 34 12.56 8.97 -27.52
N SER A 35 13.88 8.88 -27.33
CA SER A 35 14.87 9.55 -28.19
C SER A 35 15.09 8.85 -29.54
N GLY A 36 14.36 7.77 -29.83
CA GLY A 36 14.41 7.06 -31.12
C GLY A 36 15.62 6.14 -31.29
N PHE A 37 16.30 5.77 -30.20
CA PHE A 37 17.51 4.95 -30.25
C PHE A 37 17.22 3.48 -30.64
N ASP A 38 15.97 3.06 -30.48
CA ASP A 38 15.49 1.68 -30.59
C ASP A 38 14.79 1.37 -31.93
N GLY A 39 14.79 2.30 -32.89
CA GLY A 39 14.34 2.09 -34.27
C GLY A 39 12.82 1.94 -34.47
N ASP A 40 12.05 1.70 -33.40
CA ASP A 40 10.59 1.65 -33.40
C ASP A 40 10.00 3.06 -33.26
N PHE A 41 9.46 3.62 -34.34
CA PHE A 41 8.74 4.90 -34.26
C PHE A 41 7.41 4.73 -33.52
N ARG A 42 7.27 5.42 -32.38
CA ARG A 42 6.00 5.57 -31.67
C ARG A 42 5.71 7.06 -31.50
N PRO A 43 4.44 7.50 -31.58
CA PRO A 43 4.11 8.90 -31.38
C PRO A 43 4.49 9.32 -29.95
N ALA A 44 4.94 10.57 -29.77
CA ALA A 44 5.30 11.11 -28.45
C ALA A 44 4.20 10.92 -27.39
N THR A 45 2.93 10.97 -27.81
CA THR A 45 1.76 10.72 -26.96
C THR A 45 1.74 9.34 -26.31
N HIS A 46 2.35 8.33 -26.93
CA HIS A 46 2.50 6.99 -26.36
C HIS A 46 3.42 7.02 -25.14
N TYR A 47 4.60 7.63 -25.26
CA TYR A 47 5.59 7.73 -24.18
C TYR A 47 5.06 8.60 -23.03
N ILE A 48 4.44 9.74 -23.34
CA ILE A 48 3.81 10.62 -22.34
C ILE A 48 2.79 9.84 -21.52
N LYS A 49 1.86 9.13 -22.16
CA LYS A 49 0.85 8.32 -21.46
C LYS A 49 1.48 7.26 -20.55
N ALA A 50 2.57 6.62 -20.99
CA ALA A 50 3.26 5.61 -20.21
C ALA A 50 3.94 6.22 -18.96
N VAL A 51 4.63 7.35 -19.12
CA VAL A 51 5.27 8.08 -18.00
C VAL A 51 4.22 8.60 -17.02
N THR A 52 3.13 9.20 -17.50
CA THR A 52 2.02 9.65 -16.64
C THR A 52 1.45 8.50 -15.81
N LYS A 53 1.25 7.33 -16.42
CA LYS A 53 0.76 6.15 -15.70
C LYS A 53 1.71 5.70 -14.59
N LEU A 54 3.01 5.62 -14.85
CA LEU A 54 4.00 5.24 -13.84
C LEU A 54 4.10 6.28 -12.71
N THR A 55 4.01 7.56 -13.07
CA THR A 55 4.02 8.67 -12.10
C THR A 55 2.81 8.61 -11.18
N ASN A 56 1.62 8.38 -11.74
CA ASN A 56 0.40 8.21 -10.93
C ASN A 56 0.51 7.01 -9.99
N GLN A 57 1.09 5.89 -10.44
CA GLN A 57 1.34 4.74 -9.57
C GLN A 57 2.31 5.07 -8.43
N LYS A 58 3.31 5.91 -8.67
CA LYS A 58 4.23 6.37 -7.63
C LYS A 58 3.53 7.27 -6.60
N ILE A 59 2.65 8.17 -7.07
CA ILE A 59 1.82 9.00 -6.18
C ILE A 59 0.96 8.12 -5.27
N GLU A 60 0.31 7.08 -5.81
CA GLU A 60 -0.49 6.13 -5.02
C GLU A 60 0.36 5.42 -3.94
N LEU A 61 1.58 4.97 -4.28
CA LEU A 61 2.51 4.37 -3.33
C LEU A 61 2.87 5.34 -2.19
N ILE A 62 3.16 6.59 -2.51
CA ILE A 62 3.47 7.63 -1.52
C ILE A 62 2.26 7.89 -0.61
N ASN A 63 1.05 7.95 -1.17
CA ASN A 63 -0.17 8.14 -0.40
C ASN A 63 -0.38 7.00 0.61
N ILE A 64 -0.15 5.76 0.20
CA ILE A 64 -0.24 4.59 1.10
C ILE A 64 0.83 4.66 2.18
N LYS A 65 2.05 5.09 1.83
CA LYS A 65 3.12 5.31 2.80
C LYS A 65 2.70 6.31 3.88
N ALA A 66 2.11 7.44 3.47
CA ALA A 66 1.61 8.46 4.38
C ALA A 66 0.50 7.92 5.29
N ILE A 67 -0.50 7.24 4.72
CA ILE A 67 -1.61 6.64 5.48
C ILE A 67 -1.09 5.64 6.52
N VAL A 68 -0.14 4.77 6.14
CA VAL A 68 0.43 3.79 7.07
C VAL A 68 1.20 4.48 8.20
N LEU A 69 1.96 5.54 7.91
CA LEU A 69 2.68 6.29 8.94
C LEU A 69 1.73 6.97 9.92
N ASP A 70 0.68 7.62 9.43
CA ASP A 70 -0.28 8.31 10.29
C ASP A 70 -1.13 7.32 11.09
N MET A 71 -1.48 6.18 10.48
CA MET A 71 -2.09 5.06 11.17
C MET A 71 -1.20 4.52 12.29
N ILE A 72 0.11 4.35 12.07
CA ILE A 72 1.02 3.88 13.13
C ILE A 72 1.14 4.93 14.25
N LYS A 73 1.21 6.23 13.89
CA LYS A 73 1.29 7.33 14.87
C LYS A 73 0.04 7.42 15.74
N SER A 74 -1.15 7.07 15.24
CA SER A 74 -2.38 7.12 16.04
C SER A 74 -2.49 5.98 17.06
N LEU A 75 -1.72 4.91 16.90
CA LEU A 75 -1.76 3.75 17.80
C LEU A 75 -1.35 4.10 19.23
N PRO A 76 -1.89 3.38 20.23
CA PRO A 76 -1.39 3.43 21.61
C PRO A 76 0.10 3.07 21.67
N TYR A 77 0.82 3.65 22.62
CA TYR A 77 2.29 3.58 22.71
C TYR A 77 2.88 2.17 22.52
N LYS A 78 2.33 1.17 23.21
CA LYS A 78 2.79 -0.22 23.12
C LYS A 78 2.66 -0.80 21.70
N TYR A 79 1.53 -0.57 21.03
CA TYR A 79 1.27 -1.04 19.67
C TYR A 79 2.08 -0.25 18.64
N ARG A 80 2.22 1.06 18.86
CA ARG A 80 3.03 1.94 18.02
C ARG A 80 4.47 1.48 17.93
N GLN A 81 5.10 1.17 19.07
CA GLN A 81 6.48 0.70 19.08
C GLN A 81 6.64 -0.62 18.33
N ILE A 82 5.77 -1.59 18.60
CA ILE A 82 5.82 -2.89 17.94
C ILE A 82 5.59 -2.75 16.43
N ALA A 83 4.64 -1.91 16.01
CA ALA A 83 4.39 -1.64 14.61
C ALA A 83 5.60 -0.98 13.93
N LYS A 84 6.21 0.02 14.59
CA LYS A 84 7.43 0.67 14.10
C LYS A 84 8.55 -0.36 13.90
N TYR A 85 8.89 -1.12 14.93
CA TYR A 85 9.98 -2.10 14.82
C TYR A 85 9.68 -3.18 13.76
N ARG A 86 8.43 -3.63 13.65
CA ARG A 86 8.06 -4.70 12.73
C ARG A 86 8.00 -4.27 11.28
N TYR A 87 7.45 -3.09 11.00
CA TYR A 87 7.09 -2.68 9.64
C TYR A 87 7.98 -1.56 9.10
N ILE A 88 8.52 -0.70 9.96
CA ILE A 88 9.44 0.37 9.57
C ILE A 88 10.88 -0.14 9.65
N ASP A 89 11.28 -0.62 10.83
CA ASP A 89 12.67 -1.07 11.07
C ASP A 89 12.90 -2.53 10.61
N CYS A 90 11.85 -3.19 10.11
CA CYS A 90 11.88 -4.54 9.53
C CYS A 90 12.44 -5.65 10.44
N LEU A 91 12.32 -5.49 11.76
CA LEU A 91 12.82 -6.45 12.74
C LEU A 91 11.93 -7.71 12.84
N LYS A 92 12.57 -8.82 13.20
CA LYS A 92 11.90 -10.10 13.52
C LYS A 92 11.30 -10.05 14.92
N ALA A 93 10.22 -10.80 15.15
CA ALA A 93 9.53 -10.82 16.44
C ALA A 93 10.45 -11.16 17.63
N ARG A 94 11.48 -12.00 17.42
CA ARG A 94 12.49 -12.33 18.44
C ARG A 94 13.39 -11.13 18.79
N GLU A 95 13.76 -10.32 17.80
CA GLU A 95 14.58 -9.12 18.02
C GLU A 95 13.76 -8.05 18.75
N ILE A 96 12.50 -7.88 18.35
CA ILE A 96 11.55 -6.97 19.03
C ILE A 96 11.34 -7.39 20.49
N ALA A 97 11.19 -8.69 20.73
CA ALA A 97 11.05 -9.26 22.08
C ALA A 97 12.26 -8.92 22.95
N ALA A 98 13.48 -9.07 22.43
CA ALA A 98 14.70 -8.72 23.13
C ALA A 98 14.83 -7.21 23.41
N LEU A 99 14.48 -6.35 22.43
CA LEU A 99 14.54 -4.89 22.58
C LEU A 99 13.54 -4.33 23.60
N LEU A 100 12.39 -4.97 23.74
CA LEU A 100 11.30 -4.53 24.62
C LEU A 100 11.30 -5.25 25.98
N ASP A 101 12.22 -6.18 26.19
CA ASP A 101 12.23 -7.09 27.35
C ASP A 101 10.87 -7.80 27.54
N LEU A 102 10.33 -8.34 26.44
CA LEU A 102 9.04 -9.03 26.42
C LEU A 102 9.20 -10.47 25.93
N ASN A 103 8.31 -11.35 26.38
CA ASN A 103 8.22 -12.70 25.83
C ASN A 103 7.78 -12.65 24.34
N ILE A 104 8.39 -13.49 23.51
CA ILE A 104 8.04 -13.62 22.09
C ILE A 104 6.55 -13.91 21.86
N ARG A 105 5.89 -14.70 22.72
CA ARG A 105 4.44 -14.95 22.64
C ARG A 105 3.63 -13.67 22.84
N THR A 106 4.08 -12.78 23.71
CA THR A 106 3.45 -11.47 23.94
C THR A 106 3.55 -10.61 22.68
N ILE A 107 4.72 -10.59 22.03
CA ILE A 107 4.89 -9.88 20.75
C ILE A 107 3.93 -10.41 19.68
N PHE A 108 3.80 -11.73 19.52
CA PHE A 108 2.85 -12.31 18.57
C PHE A 108 1.40 -11.92 18.87
N ARG A 109 0.97 -11.97 20.13
CA ARG A 109 -0.38 -11.54 20.53
C ARG A 109 -0.63 -10.06 20.24
N LEU A 110 0.37 -9.20 20.46
CA LEU A 110 0.26 -7.77 20.18
C LEU A 110 0.19 -7.50 18.66
N LEU A 111 0.98 -8.21 17.86
CA LEU A 111 0.92 -8.15 16.40
C LEU A 111 -0.41 -8.68 15.84
N GLU A 112 -0.99 -9.69 16.46
CA GLU A 112 -2.30 -10.23 16.07
C GLU A 112 -3.45 -9.25 16.33
N ARG A 113 -3.36 -8.49 17.43
CA ARG A 113 -4.33 -7.44 17.78
C ARG A 113 -4.11 -6.13 17.03
N LEU A 114 -2.92 -5.91 16.48
CA LEU A 114 -2.56 -4.66 15.79
C LEU A 114 -3.57 -4.23 14.70
N PRO A 115 -4.08 -5.13 13.82
CA PRO A 115 -5.07 -4.75 12.82
C PRO A 115 -6.36 -4.17 13.40
N HIS A 116 -6.74 -4.55 14.62
CA HIS A 116 -7.94 -4.02 15.28
C HIS A 116 -7.78 -2.52 15.57
N TYR A 117 -6.66 -2.13 16.18
CA TYR A 117 -6.38 -0.71 16.45
C TYR A 117 -6.17 0.10 15.16
N CYS A 118 -5.51 -0.49 14.17
CA CYS A 118 -5.39 0.13 12.85
C CYS A 118 -6.78 0.38 12.21
N ASN A 119 -7.72 -0.55 12.38
CA ASN A 119 -9.07 -0.42 11.84
C ASN A 119 -9.84 0.75 12.45
N GLU A 120 -9.64 1.05 13.74
CA GLU A 120 -10.27 2.21 14.39
C GLU A 120 -9.86 3.52 13.70
N TYR A 121 -8.56 3.71 13.46
CA TYR A 121 -8.05 4.88 12.73
C TYR A 121 -8.60 4.96 11.29
N LEU A 122 -8.61 3.84 10.57
CA LEU A 122 -9.07 3.80 9.19
C LEU A 122 -10.57 4.12 9.08
N ASN A 123 -11.39 3.59 9.99
CA ASN A 123 -12.81 3.89 10.05
C ASN A 123 -13.06 5.38 10.36
N GLN A 124 -12.31 5.98 11.29
CA GLN A 124 -12.39 7.41 11.61
C GLN A 124 -11.99 8.29 10.42
N SER A 125 -11.07 7.80 9.59
CA SER A 125 -10.59 8.50 8.39
C SER A 125 -11.47 8.27 7.16
N GLY A 126 -12.57 7.50 7.28
CA GLY A 126 -13.42 7.13 6.16
C GLY A 126 -12.76 6.17 5.14
N LEU A 127 -11.70 5.48 5.54
CA LEU A 127 -10.93 4.55 4.72
C LEU A 127 -11.47 3.13 4.92
N ASP A 128 -12.49 2.79 4.14
CA ASP A 128 -13.16 1.49 4.20
C ASP A 128 -12.63 0.49 3.14
N ASP A 129 -13.25 -0.70 3.10
CA ASP A 129 -12.89 -1.74 2.12
C ASP A 129 -13.07 -1.26 0.68
N GLN A 130 -14.09 -0.43 0.42
CA GLN A 130 -14.36 0.11 -0.90
C GLN A 130 -13.30 1.12 -1.32
N TRP A 131 -12.81 1.94 -0.40
CA TRP A 131 -11.68 2.82 -0.64
C TRP A 131 -10.43 2.00 -0.99
N PHE A 132 -10.13 0.94 -0.23
CA PHE A 132 -8.96 0.10 -0.50
C PHE A 132 -9.05 -0.59 -1.87
N LEU A 133 -10.20 -1.16 -2.22
CA LEU A 133 -10.39 -1.82 -3.51
C LEU A 133 -10.27 -0.84 -4.69
N ARG A 134 -10.81 0.37 -4.55
CA ARG A 134 -10.72 1.42 -5.58
C ARG A 134 -9.31 1.93 -5.80
N ASN A 135 -8.57 2.21 -4.73
CA ASN A 135 -7.25 2.84 -4.82
C ASN A 135 -6.11 1.81 -4.96
N CYS A 136 -6.24 0.66 -4.31
CA CYS A 136 -5.17 -0.33 -4.20
C CYS A 136 -5.52 -1.67 -4.87
N GLY A 137 -6.78 -2.08 -4.87
CA GLY A 137 -7.21 -3.42 -5.31
C GLY A 137 -6.94 -3.73 -6.79
N ALA A 138 -7.01 -2.74 -7.67
CA ALA A 138 -6.72 -2.90 -9.10
C ALA A 138 -5.22 -2.97 -9.41
N GLN A 139 -4.35 -2.59 -8.46
CA GLN A 139 -2.93 -2.48 -8.69
C GLN A 139 -2.24 -3.84 -8.57
N LYS A 140 -1.60 -4.28 -9.66
CA LYS A 140 -0.86 -5.57 -9.73
C LYS A 140 0.21 -5.71 -8.65
N TRP A 141 0.80 -4.59 -8.23
CA TRP A 141 1.85 -4.59 -7.21
C TRP A 141 1.29 -4.82 -5.80
N MET A 142 0.05 -4.42 -5.51
CA MET A 142 -0.61 -4.62 -4.22
C MET A 142 -1.13 -6.06 -4.05
N ALA A 143 -1.59 -6.67 -5.15
CA ALA A 143 -2.13 -8.03 -5.15
C ALA A 143 -1.21 -9.07 -4.49
N LYS A 144 0.11 -8.86 -4.53
CA LYS A 144 1.12 -9.73 -3.89
C LYS A 144 1.02 -9.78 -2.37
N TYR A 145 0.47 -8.74 -1.74
CA TYR A 145 0.37 -8.61 -0.29
C TYR A 145 -0.99 -9.07 0.25
N ILE A 146 -1.99 -9.19 -0.62
CA ILE A 146 -3.31 -9.69 -0.26
C ILE A 146 -3.24 -11.22 -0.21
N LYS A 147 -3.00 -11.78 0.98
CA LYS A 147 -3.05 -13.24 1.18
C LYS A 147 -4.50 -13.66 1.43
N PRO A 148 -5.04 -14.65 0.69
CA PRO A 148 -6.35 -15.18 1.00
C PRO A 148 -6.35 -15.78 2.41
N PRO A 149 -7.46 -15.66 3.17
CA PRO A 149 -7.56 -16.28 4.49
C PRO A 149 -7.42 -17.80 4.36
N ILE A 150 -6.58 -18.39 5.22
CA ILE A 150 -6.18 -19.81 5.19
C ILE A 150 -7.39 -20.76 5.29
N ASN A 151 -8.55 -20.28 5.76
CA ASN A 151 -9.76 -21.09 5.93
C ASN A 151 -10.71 -21.14 4.72
N ASN A 152 -10.40 -20.49 3.59
CA ASN A 152 -11.23 -20.55 2.37
C ASN A 152 -10.41 -21.02 1.16
N ILE A 153 -9.91 -22.26 1.21
CA ILE A 153 -9.34 -22.94 0.03
C ILE A 153 -10.44 -23.28 -1.00
N GLU A 154 -11.72 -23.21 -0.62
CA GLU A 154 -12.84 -23.42 -1.52
C GLU A 154 -13.63 -22.12 -1.75
N LYS A 155 -13.15 -21.31 -2.69
CA LYS A 155 -13.92 -20.60 -3.72
C LYS A 155 -13.00 -19.55 -4.34
N LYS A 156 -12.45 -19.88 -5.52
CA LYS A 156 -11.90 -18.90 -6.47
C LYS A 156 -12.99 -17.87 -6.74
N THR A 157 -13.04 -16.82 -5.92
CA THR A 157 -13.90 -15.68 -6.20
C THR A 157 -13.04 -14.75 -7.05
N ASP A 158 -13.35 -14.71 -8.33
CA ASP A 158 -12.58 -14.03 -9.35
C ASP A 158 -12.43 -12.54 -9.00
N PHE A 159 -11.23 -12.16 -8.54
CA PHE A 159 -10.83 -10.76 -8.33
C PHE A 159 -11.07 -9.89 -9.59
N LYS A 160 -11.11 -10.51 -10.78
CA LYS A 160 -11.48 -9.82 -12.04
C LYS A 160 -12.93 -9.32 -12.05
N ALA A 161 -13.89 -10.06 -11.49
CA ALA A 161 -15.30 -9.71 -11.54
C ALA A 161 -15.63 -8.46 -10.70
N LEU A 162 -14.97 -8.29 -9.56
CA LEU A 162 -15.14 -7.09 -8.72
C LEU A 162 -14.53 -5.83 -9.35
N SER A 163 -13.49 -5.96 -10.19
CA SER A 163 -12.88 -4.84 -10.91
C SER A 163 -13.64 -4.42 -12.17
N GLN A 164 -14.39 -5.32 -12.81
CA GLN A 164 -15.04 -5.10 -14.10
C GLN A 164 -16.43 -4.43 -13.99
N ASN A 165 -17.10 -4.50 -12.83
CA ASN A 165 -18.45 -3.96 -12.65
C ASN A 165 -18.50 -2.48 -12.22
N TYR A 166 -17.37 -1.80 -12.09
CA TYR A 166 -17.34 -0.43 -11.58
C TYR A 166 -17.09 0.61 -12.69
N LYS A 167 -18.10 1.43 -12.98
CA LYS A 167 -17.95 2.68 -13.75
C LYS A 167 -17.46 3.77 -12.80
N ALA A 168 -16.29 4.34 -13.08
CA ALA A 168 -15.70 5.41 -12.28
C ALA A 168 -16.62 6.65 -12.22
N PRO A 169 -16.94 7.20 -11.03
CA PRO A 169 -17.51 8.53 -10.94
C PRO A 169 -16.44 9.56 -11.28
N LYS A 170 -16.75 10.44 -12.22
CA LYS A 170 -15.91 11.59 -12.56
C LYS A 170 -15.93 12.55 -11.38
N THR A 171 -14.75 12.83 -10.81
CA THR A 171 -14.31 13.95 -9.94
C THR A 171 -13.77 13.53 -8.57
N GLN A 172 -12.45 13.66 -8.42
CA GLN A 172 -11.77 13.85 -7.14
C GLN A 172 -10.76 14.98 -7.32
N ALA A 173 -11.24 16.22 -7.21
CA ALA A 173 -10.42 17.43 -7.16
C ALA A 173 -10.49 18.14 -5.79
N ALA A 174 -11.04 17.50 -4.75
CA ALA A 174 -11.39 18.20 -3.50
C ALA A 174 -10.61 17.76 -2.25
N PHE A 175 -9.57 16.93 -2.35
CA PHE A 175 -8.88 16.39 -1.16
C PHE A 175 -7.48 16.99 -0.87
N LEU A 176 -7.16 18.16 -1.44
CA LEU A 176 -5.99 18.95 -1.05
C LEU A 176 -6.42 20.26 -0.35
N GLY A 177 -7.21 20.13 0.71
CA GLY A 177 -7.39 21.17 1.71
C GLY A 177 -6.24 21.12 2.73
N LEU A 178 -5.01 21.34 2.27
CA LEU A 178 -3.91 21.63 3.18
C LEU A 178 -4.11 23.05 3.71
N ASN A 179 -4.68 23.16 4.90
CA ASN A 179 -4.60 24.38 5.71
C ASN A 179 -3.13 24.62 6.07
N ILE A 180 -2.44 25.39 5.24
CA ILE A 180 -1.22 26.08 5.62
C ILE A 180 -1.69 27.38 6.28
N LYS A 181 -1.42 27.50 7.58
CA LYS A 181 -1.56 28.75 8.32
C LYS A 181 -0.60 29.81 7.81
#